data_AF-A0A8S3ST22-F1
#
_entry.id   AF-A0A8S3ST22-F1
#
_cell.length_a   1.000
_cell.length_b   1.000
_cell.length_c   1.000
_cell.angle_alpha   90.00
_cell.angle_beta   90.00
_cell.angle_gamma   90.00
#
_symmetry.space_group_name_H-M   'P 1'
#
loop_
_entity.id
_entity.type
_entity.pdbx_description
1 polymer ?
#
loop_
_entity_poly.entity_id
_entity_poly.type
_entity_poly.pdbx_seq_one_letter_code
_entity_poly.pdbx_strand_id
1 'polypeptide(L)'
;MHKIFGKKSKSKDNLADYTQNSTQNDLPRPAAETNSVPETNGTSKQQPPVVQKNDTPPQPPRPKLVFHCQQAHGSPTGIISGFTNVKELYQKIADCYDMPVSEILFCTLNTHKVDMSRLLGGQIGLEDFIFAHVRGQPKECEVTKSEDALGLTITDNGAGYAFIKRIKENSIMDKCPLVSLGDHIEKIDGKSLVGCRHFEVAKMLKEIQKGTTFTIRVVEPMKSGFSFVEQKQSKKGSSNIGSGKQTLRLRSTGPATVEDVDDSSNLAIDKINGLLESFMGINDTELAQQIWDMGNKLDNPSDFAMAIDKSEIKDFGFADDFVFDLWGAISDAKSGRLNKSDVKDFSEQF
;
A
#
# COMPACT_ATOMS: atom_id res chain seq x y z
N MET A 1 9.06 49.90 -33.64
CA MET A 1 9.18 51.02 -32.68
C MET A 1 7.79 51.44 -32.26
N HIS A 2 7.43 51.33 -30.98
CA HIS A 2 6.54 52.22 -30.21
C HIS A 2 6.35 51.60 -28.83
N LYS A 3 6.92 52.26 -27.81
CA LYS A 3 6.84 51.89 -26.39
C LYS A 3 5.67 52.63 -25.77
N ILE A 4 4.80 51.89 -25.09
CA ILE A 4 3.70 52.40 -24.25
C ILE A 4 4.24 52.56 -22.82
N PHE A 5 4.19 53.78 -22.28
CA PHE A 5 4.48 54.10 -20.89
C PHE A 5 3.22 53.95 -20.03
N GLY A 6 3.27 53.13 -18.99
CA GLY A 6 2.28 53.07 -17.91
C GLY A 6 2.96 53.30 -16.56
N LYS A 7 2.73 54.46 -15.95
CA LYS A 7 3.14 54.81 -14.58
C LYS A 7 2.22 54.10 -13.57
N LYS A 8 2.77 53.35 -12.62
CA LYS A 8 2.08 52.96 -11.37
C LYS A 8 2.66 53.73 -10.19
N SER A 9 1.78 54.45 -9.51
CA SER A 9 1.98 55.18 -8.26
C SER A 9 2.25 54.20 -7.10
N LYS A 10 3.26 54.51 -6.27
CA LYS A 10 3.49 53.94 -4.95
C LYS A 10 2.86 54.88 -3.92
N SER A 11 1.97 54.37 -3.08
CA SER A 11 1.60 55.02 -1.82
C SER A 11 2.26 54.27 -0.67
N LYS A 12 2.85 55.06 0.23
CA LYS A 12 3.53 54.67 1.47
C LYS A 12 2.67 55.12 2.66
N ASP A 13 2.80 54.33 3.73
CA ASP A 13 2.72 54.66 5.16
C ASP A 13 1.40 55.18 5.76
N ASN A 14 0.85 54.44 6.74
CA ASN A 14 1.08 54.81 8.15
C ASN A 14 0.56 53.80 9.21
N LEU A 15 1.28 53.87 10.33
CA LEU A 15 1.25 53.15 11.60
C LEU A 15 0.25 53.77 12.60
N ALA A 16 -0.27 52.98 13.56
CA ALA A 16 -0.54 53.33 14.97
C ALA A 16 -1.25 52.13 15.66
N ASP A 17 -0.63 51.41 16.58
CA ASP A 17 -0.53 51.65 18.04
C ASP A 17 -1.86 51.68 18.80
N TYR A 18 -2.06 50.70 19.70
CA TYR A 18 -2.85 50.86 20.93
C TYR A 18 -2.35 49.88 22.00
N THR A 19 -1.96 50.42 23.16
CA THR A 19 -1.62 49.69 24.38
C THR A 19 -2.43 50.24 25.56
N GLN A 20 -2.66 49.33 26.53
CA GLN A 20 -2.84 49.52 27.99
C GLN A 20 -4.22 49.83 28.63
N ASN A 21 -4.65 48.91 29.51
CA ASN A 21 -4.76 48.98 31.00
C ASN A 21 -5.94 48.12 31.50
N SER A 22 -6.08 47.56 32.71
CA SER A 22 -5.29 47.12 33.89
C SER A 22 -6.30 47.03 35.06
N THR A 23 -6.31 45.96 35.89
CA THR A 23 -6.64 45.90 37.36
C THR A 23 -6.77 44.42 37.80
N GLN A 24 -5.90 43.82 38.63
CA GLN A 24 -5.68 43.89 40.11
C GLN A 24 -6.70 43.12 40.99
N ASN A 25 -6.16 42.20 41.83
CA ASN A 25 -6.51 41.85 43.23
C ASN A 25 -5.98 40.42 43.55
N ASP A 26 -4.84 40.24 44.22
CA ASP A 26 -4.51 40.34 45.66
C ASP A 26 -4.73 39.04 46.48
N LEU A 27 -3.63 38.58 47.08
CA LEU A 27 -3.46 37.48 48.06
C LEU A 27 -3.97 37.93 49.46
N PRO A 28 -4.04 37.06 50.50
CA PRO A 28 -2.84 36.81 51.31
C PRO A 28 -2.71 35.40 51.94
N ARG A 29 -1.46 35.01 52.17
CA ARG A 29 -0.98 33.95 53.08
C ARG A 29 -0.78 34.55 54.49
N PRO A 30 -0.90 33.75 55.56
CA PRO A 30 0.08 33.80 56.66
C PRO A 30 0.38 32.37 57.17
N ALA A 31 1.26 32.06 58.11
CA ALA A 31 2.57 32.53 58.57
C ALA A 31 3.07 31.36 59.47
N ALA A 32 4.38 31.21 59.63
CA ALA A 32 4.99 30.13 60.41
C ALA A 32 5.00 30.46 61.92
N GLU A 33 4.81 29.45 62.78
CA GLU A 33 5.32 29.44 64.16
C GLU A 33 5.79 28.04 64.57
N THR A 34 6.96 28.03 65.19
CA THR A 34 7.68 26.93 65.85
C THR A 34 7.15 26.70 67.27
N ASN A 35 7.11 25.44 67.76
CA ASN A 35 7.55 25.08 69.12
C ASN A 35 7.55 23.56 69.43
N SER A 36 8.72 23.10 69.89
CA SER A 36 9.04 22.13 70.97
C SER A 36 8.19 20.88 71.29
N VAL A 37 8.90 19.75 71.36
CA VAL A 37 8.63 18.39 71.92
C VAL A 37 8.34 18.40 73.45
N PRO A 38 7.78 17.35 74.12
CA PRO A 38 8.33 15.97 74.20
C PRO A 38 7.36 14.75 74.29
N GLU A 39 7.90 13.58 73.91
CA GLU A 39 7.73 12.18 74.39
C GLU A 39 6.34 11.58 74.73
N THR A 40 5.98 10.44 74.09
CA THR A 40 5.95 9.06 74.69
C THR A 40 5.16 8.04 73.86
N ASN A 41 5.73 6.83 73.73
CA ASN A 41 5.15 5.48 73.54
C ASN A 41 3.94 5.18 72.61
N GLY A 42 4.19 4.27 71.66
CA GLY A 42 3.42 3.01 71.60
C GLY A 42 2.50 2.76 70.39
N THR A 43 2.83 1.67 69.68
CA THR A 43 1.92 0.75 68.94
C THR A 43 1.31 1.16 67.57
N SER A 44 1.90 0.56 66.53
CA SER A 44 1.26 -0.19 65.44
C SER A 44 0.05 0.41 64.70
N LYS A 45 0.25 0.87 63.46
CA LYS A 45 -0.76 0.82 62.39
C LYS A 45 -0.11 0.83 60.99
N GLN A 46 -0.69 0.02 60.11
CA GLN A 46 -0.19 -0.48 58.83
C GLN A 46 -0.04 0.61 57.75
N GLN A 47 1.01 0.51 56.94
CA GLN A 47 1.19 1.24 55.67
C GLN A 47 0.44 0.52 54.53
N PRO A 48 -0.10 1.26 53.53
CA PRO A 48 -0.63 0.67 52.31
C PRO A 48 0.50 0.13 51.40
N PRO A 49 0.24 -0.85 50.52
CA PRO A 49 1.30 -1.48 49.73
C PRO A 49 1.85 -0.54 48.65
N VAL A 50 3.18 -0.49 48.57
CA VAL A 50 3.93 0.08 47.46
C VAL A 50 3.63 -0.74 46.21
N VAL A 51 3.05 -0.11 45.19
CA VAL A 51 2.88 -0.69 43.86
C VAL A 51 4.27 -0.85 43.24
N GLN A 52 4.77 -2.09 43.21
CA GLN A 52 5.95 -2.44 42.42
C GLN A 52 5.58 -2.25 40.93
N LYS A 53 6.27 -1.32 40.26
CA LYS A 53 6.28 -1.28 38.80
C LYS A 53 6.89 -2.60 38.34
N ASN A 54 6.08 -3.45 37.73
CA ASN A 54 6.55 -4.61 36.99
C ASN A 54 7.38 -4.10 35.81
N ASP A 55 8.70 -4.10 35.96
CA ASP A 55 9.62 -4.00 34.84
C ASP A 55 9.32 -5.17 33.90
N THR A 56 8.74 -4.84 32.74
CA THR A 56 8.55 -5.80 31.67
C THR A 56 9.94 -6.21 31.19
N PRO A 57 10.26 -7.52 31.06
CA PRO A 57 11.57 -7.93 30.57
C PRO A 57 11.85 -7.24 29.23
N PRO A 58 13.07 -6.71 28.98
CA PRO A 58 13.41 -6.16 27.69
C PRO A 58 13.22 -7.26 26.65
N GLN A 59 12.24 -7.06 25.76
CA GLN A 59 12.05 -7.89 24.59
C GLN A 59 13.41 -8.00 23.87
N PRO A 60 13.88 -9.21 23.54
CA PRO A 60 15.14 -9.36 22.84
C PRO A 60 15.11 -8.48 21.57
N PRO A 61 16.20 -7.77 21.24
CA PRO A 61 16.23 -6.89 20.08
C PRO A 61 15.94 -7.76 18.86
N ARG A 62 14.78 -7.52 18.22
CA ARG A 62 14.41 -8.21 17.00
C ARG A 62 15.53 -7.98 15.97
N PRO A 63 15.97 -9.00 15.23
CA PRO A 63 16.95 -8.81 14.16
C PRO A 63 16.48 -7.66 13.28
N LYS A 64 17.35 -6.66 13.06
CA LYS A 64 17.03 -5.58 12.14
C LYS A 64 16.96 -6.18 10.74
N LEU A 65 15.75 -6.33 10.22
CA LEU A 65 15.54 -6.73 8.83
C LEU A 65 15.97 -5.56 7.94
N VAL A 66 16.99 -5.82 7.13
CA VAL A 66 17.61 -4.85 6.22
C VAL A 66 17.35 -5.31 4.81
N PHE A 67 16.85 -4.39 3.98
CA PHE A 67 16.56 -4.65 2.58
C PHE A 67 17.38 -3.70 1.71
N HIS A 68 17.73 -4.18 0.53
CA HIS A 68 18.40 -3.36 -0.49
C HIS A 68 17.35 -2.83 -1.44
N CYS A 69 17.47 -1.56 -1.82
CA CYS A 69 16.58 -0.96 -2.80
C CYS A 69 17.33 -0.18 -3.89
N GLN A 70 16.69 0.01 -5.04
CA GLN A 70 17.10 0.89 -6.14
C GLN A 70 15.88 1.56 -6.77
N GLN A 71 16.07 2.73 -7.37
CA GLN A 71 15.11 3.28 -8.30
C GLN A 71 15.16 2.48 -9.61
N ALA A 72 14.02 2.06 -10.13
CA ALA A 72 13.91 1.18 -11.30
C ALA A 72 14.52 1.79 -12.59
N HIS A 73 14.58 3.11 -12.67
CA HIS A 73 15.20 3.84 -13.78
C HIS A 73 16.73 4.04 -13.61
N GLY A 74 17.30 3.55 -12.50
CA GLY A 74 18.72 3.60 -12.20
C GLY A 74 19.06 4.55 -11.05
N SER A 75 19.62 4.01 -9.98
CA SER A 75 20.22 4.76 -8.87
C SER A 75 21.30 3.91 -8.18
N PRO A 76 22.15 4.50 -7.33
CA PRO A 76 22.92 3.73 -6.37
C PRO A 76 22.02 2.85 -5.49
N THR A 77 22.57 1.73 -5.01
CA THR A 77 21.88 0.85 -4.05
C THR A 77 21.69 1.56 -2.72
N GLY A 78 20.44 1.69 -2.31
CA GLY A 78 20.03 2.12 -0.99
C GLY A 78 19.89 0.95 -0.04
N ILE A 79 19.96 1.23 1.26
CA ILE A 79 19.76 0.27 2.33
C ILE A 79 18.68 0.81 3.25
N ILE A 80 17.57 0.09 3.36
CA ILE A 80 16.40 0.50 4.13
C ILE A 80 16.05 -0.55 5.19
N SER A 81 15.48 -0.10 6.31
CA SER A 81 15.06 -0.96 7.41
C SER A 81 14.01 -0.26 8.29
N GLY A 82 13.36 -1.04 9.16
CA GLY A 82 12.47 -0.50 10.20
C GLY A 82 11.13 0.01 9.66
N PHE A 83 10.52 -0.73 8.73
CA PHE A 83 9.16 -0.50 8.26
C PHE A 83 8.28 -1.71 8.62
N THR A 84 6.99 -1.45 8.85
CA THR A 84 6.00 -2.46 9.26
C THR A 84 4.81 -2.57 8.31
N ASN A 85 4.72 -1.65 7.35
CA ASN A 85 3.66 -1.59 6.35
C ASN A 85 4.20 -0.91 5.07
N VAL A 86 3.42 -0.97 3.99
CA VAL A 86 3.81 -0.44 2.67
C VAL A 86 4.01 1.09 2.71
N LYS A 87 3.23 1.82 3.51
CA LYS A 87 3.36 3.27 3.65
C LYS A 87 4.70 3.66 4.28
N GLU A 88 5.11 2.97 5.35
CA GLU A 88 6.42 3.14 5.97
C GLU A 88 7.55 2.70 5.03
N LEU A 89 7.36 1.63 4.27
CA LEU A 89 8.32 1.20 3.26
C LEU A 89 8.58 2.31 2.23
N TYR A 90 7.53 2.91 1.67
CA TYR A 90 7.68 4.02 0.73
C TYR A 90 8.31 5.24 1.38
N GLN A 91 8.00 5.53 2.65
CA GLN A 91 8.70 6.59 3.37
C GLN A 91 10.20 6.30 3.50
N LYS A 92 10.61 5.06 3.81
CA LYS A 92 12.03 4.69 3.91
C LYS A 92 12.75 4.78 2.57
N ILE A 93 12.10 4.40 1.48
CA ILE A 93 12.65 4.55 0.13
C ILE A 93 12.79 6.04 -0.23
N ALA A 94 11.76 6.83 0.04
CA ALA A 94 11.73 8.27 -0.19
C ALA A 94 12.86 8.98 0.56
N ASP A 95 13.03 8.69 1.86
CA ASP A 95 14.11 9.21 2.70
C ASP A 95 15.49 8.79 2.16
N CYS A 96 15.63 7.55 1.68
CA CYS A 96 16.89 7.01 1.16
C CYS A 96 17.38 7.73 -0.11
N TYR A 97 16.46 8.27 -0.91
CA TYR A 97 16.74 8.90 -2.19
C TYR A 97 16.46 10.39 -2.25
N ASP A 98 16.12 11.00 -1.10
CA ASP A 98 15.77 12.42 -0.99
C ASP A 98 14.68 12.83 -2.00
N MET A 99 13.60 12.04 -2.05
CA MET A 99 12.45 12.30 -2.92
C MET A 99 11.14 12.33 -2.12
N PRO A 100 10.10 13.02 -2.59
CA PRO A 100 8.77 12.90 -2.01
C PRO A 100 8.19 11.49 -2.15
N VAL A 101 7.44 11.00 -1.15
CA VAL A 101 6.71 9.71 -1.23
C VAL A 101 5.75 9.69 -2.41
N SER A 102 5.17 10.83 -2.77
CA SER A 102 4.28 10.98 -3.92
C SER A 102 4.96 10.70 -5.26
N GLU A 103 6.29 10.65 -5.34
CA GLU A 103 7.01 10.26 -6.56
C GLU A 103 7.02 8.74 -6.78
N ILE A 104 6.80 7.93 -5.75
CA ILE A 104 6.84 6.47 -5.85
C ILE A 104 5.47 5.95 -6.33
N LEU A 105 5.45 5.31 -7.50
CA LEU A 105 4.25 4.68 -8.04
C LEU A 105 4.01 3.32 -7.39
N PHE A 106 4.96 2.41 -7.50
CA PHE A 106 4.89 1.05 -6.93
C PHE A 106 6.29 0.46 -6.79
N CYS A 107 6.38 -0.75 -6.23
CA CYS A 107 7.63 -1.49 -6.13
C CYS A 107 7.52 -2.87 -6.79
N THR A 108 8.60 -3.30 -7.42
CA THR A 108 8.79 -4.70 -7.87
C THR A 108 9.94 -5.34 -7.09
N LEU A 109 9.90 -6.66 -6.95
CA LEU A 109 10.90 -7.44 -6.25
C LEU A 109 11.83 -8.15 -7.25
N ASN A 110 13.14 -8.00 -7.07
CA ASN A 110 14.20 -8.64 -7.83
C ASN A 110 14.26 -8.28 -9.33
N THR A 111 13.53 -7.27 -9.79
CA THR A 111 13.56 -6.78 -11.16
C THR A 111 13.30 -5.28 -11.23
N HIS A 112 14.09 -4.57 -12.04
CA HIS A 112 13.88 -3.15 -12.36
C HIS A 112 12.86 -2.95 -13.49
N LYS A 113 12.47 -4.03 -14.18
CA LYS A 113 11.48 -3.96 -15.26
C LYS A 113 10.10 -3.81 -14.66
N VAL A 114 9.19 -3.22 -15.42
CA VAL A 114 7.76 -3.21 -15.11
C VAL A 114 7.22 -4.63 -15.36
N ASP A 115 7.39 -5.49 -14.37
CA ASP A 115 6.96 -6.89 -14.38
C ASP A 115 5.94 -7.09 -13.26
N MET A 116 4.68 -7.20 -13.65
CA MET A 116 3.56 -7.29 -12.71
C MET A 116 3.48 -8.64 -11.99
N SER A 117 4.22 -9.66 -12.46
CA SER A 117 4.37 -10.92 -11.73
C SER A 117 5.31 -10.80 -10.52
N ARG A 118 6.14 -9.75 -10.51
CA ARG A 118 7.09 -9.40 -9.44
C ARG A 118 6.65 -8.18 -8.65
N LEU A 119 5.40 -7.75 -8.82
CA LEU A 119 4.85 -6.62 -8.07
C LEU A 119 4.85 -6.96 -6.56
N LEU A 120 5.20 -5.97 -5.74
CA LEU A 120 5.10 -6.10 -4.29
C LEU A 120 3.63 -6.35 -3.88
N GLY A 121 3.32 -7.57 -3.43
CA GLY A 121 1.98 -8.01 -3.04
C GLY A 121 1.77 -8.17 -1.53
N GLY A 122 2.53 -7.44 -0.70
CA GLY A 122 2.42 -7.52 0.76
C GLY A 122 3.33 -8.55 1.43
N GLN A 123 4.04 -9.38 0.67
CA GLN A 123 5.13 -10.23 1.19
C GLN A 123 6.46 -9.82 0.55
N ILE A 124 7.53 -9.84 1.34
CA ILE A 124 8.90 -9.55 0.90
C ILE A 124 9.82 -10.65 1.44
N GLY A 125 10.48 -11.40 0.58
CA GLY A 125 11.52 -12.34 0.99
C GLY A 125 12.66 -11.61 1.70
N LEU A 126 13.26 -12.23 2.72
CA LEU A 126 14.30 -11.57 3.52
C LEU A 126 15.55 -11.16 2.73
N GLU A 127 15.77 -11.77 1.58
CA GLU A 127 16.87 -11.49 0.66
C GLU A 127 16.42 -10.74 -0.60
N ASP A 128 15.15 -10.33 -0.69
CA ASP A 128 14.62 -9.67 -1.87
C ASP A 128 15.21 -8.27 -2.05
N PHE A 129 15.46 -7.96 -3.31
CA PHE A 129 15.88 -6.64 -3.74
C PHE A 129 14.66 -5.82 -4.20
N ILE A 130 14.47 -4.63 -3.65
CA ILE A 130 13.30 -3.79 -3.92
C ILE A 130 13.62 -2.77 -5.01
N PHE A 131 12.86 -2.75 -6.08
CA PHE A 131 12.96 -1.73 -7.13
C PHE A 131 11.76 -0.79 -7.08
N ALA A 132 12.02 0.48 -6.78
CA ALA A 132 11.00 1.52 -6.71
C ALA A 132 10.79 2.15 -8.10
N HIS A 133 9.57 2.03 -8.61
CA HIS A 133 9.14 2.67 -9.85
C HIS A 133 8.61 4.05 -9.51
N VAL A 134 9.23 5.09 -10.07
CA VAL A 134 8.88 6.49 -9.79
C VAL A 134 8.13 7.12 -10.97
N ARG A 135 7.41 8.21 -10.70
CA ARG A 135 6.60 8.95 -11.68
C ARG A 135 7.45 9.45 -12.83
N GLY A 136 7.05 9.09 -14.05
CA GLY A 136 7.64 9.54 -15.29
C GLY A 136 6.71 10.50 -16.04
N GLN A 137 6.60 10.32 -17.35
CA GLN A 137 5.86 11.24 -18.21
C GLN A 137 4.34 11.04 -18.09
N PRO A 138 3.58 12.13 -17.85
CA PRO A 138 2.13 12.10 -18.00
C PRO A 138 1.74 11.96 -19.48
N LYS A 139 0.76 11.10 -19.73
CA LYS A 139 0.15 10.86 -21.05
C LYS A 139 -1.35 11.06 -20.91
N GLU A 140 -1.98 11.56 -21.96
CA GLU A 140 -3.42 11.80 -21.98
C GLU A 140 -3.96 11.34 -23.32
N CYS A 141 -5.06 10.57 -23.31
CA CYS A 141 -5.69 10.09 -24.51
C CYS A 141 -7.22 10.04 -24.36
N GLU A 142 -7.90 10.18 -25.50
CA GLU A 142 -9.34 9.96 -25.61
C GLU A 142 -9.60 8.50 -25.99
N VAL A 143 -10.54 7.88 -25.27
CA VAL A 143 -10.93 6.48 -25.47
C VAL A 143 -12.43 6.40 -25.67
N THR A 144 -12.85 5.78 -26.78
CA THR A 144 -14.27 5.49 -27.04
C THR A 144 -14.62 4.11 -26.47
N LYS A 145 -15.56 4.06 -25.53
CA LYS A 145 -16.01 2.81 -24.91
C LYS A 145 -16.98 2.06 -25.82
N SER A 146 -16.47 1.28 -26.77
CA SER A 146 -17.28 0.52 -27.73
C SER A 146 -17.93 -0.74 -27.14
N GLU A 147 -17.38 -1.27 -26.05
CA GLU A 147 -17.77 -2.51 -25.38
C GLU A 147 -17.99 -2.24 -23.88
N ASP A 148 -18.64 -3.18 -23.19
CA ASP A 148 -18.94 -3.03 -21.76
C ASP A 148 -17.65 -3.09 -20.91
N ALA A 149 -16.68 -3.89 -21.33
CA ALA A 149 -15.37 -4.02 -20.70
C ALA A 149 -14.27 -3.30 -21.50
N LEU A 150 -13.45 -2.52 -20.81
CA LEU A 150 -12.27 -1.88 -21.41
C LEU A 150 -11.09 -2.84 -21.59
N GLY A 151 -11.08 -3.95 -20.84
CA GLY A 151 -9.97 -4.91 -20.82
C GLY A 151 -8.81 -4.50 -19.93
N LEU A 152 -9.08 -3.81 -18.81
CA LEU A 152 -8.08 -3.45 -17.81
C LEU A 152 -8.27 -4.28 -16.54
N THR A 153 -7.15 -4.63 -15.93
CA THR A 153 -7.09 -5.07 -14.55
C THR A 153 -6.31 -4.05 -13.74
N ILE A 154 -6.95 -3.52 -12.71
CA ILE A 154 -6.43 -2.40 -11.92
C ILE A 154 -6.00 -2.92 -10.56
N THR A 155 -4.86 -2.43 -10.09
CA THR A 155 -4.37 -2.65 -8.74
C THR A 155 -3.94 -1.30 -8.15
N ASP A 156 -3.57 -1.25 -6.89
CA ASP A 156 -3.01 -0.04 -6.28
C ASP A 156 -1.82 -0.35 -5.38
N ASN A 157 -1.13 0.71 -4.98
CA ASN A 157 0.06 0.63 -4.15
C ASN A 157 -0.22 0.73 -2.64
N GLY A 158 -1.48 0.70 -2.22
CA GLY A 158 -1.88 0.94 -0.82
C GLY A 158 -1.60 2.36 -0.30
N ALA A 159 -1.12 3.27 -1.16
CA ALA A 159 -0.73 4.65 -0.83
C ALA A 159 -1.41 5.69 -1.74
N GLY A 160 -2.52 5.33 -2.38
CA GLY A 160 -3.37 6.25 -3.13
C GLY A 160 -3.07 6.35 -4.63
N TYR A 161 -2.28 5.44 -5.20
CA TYR A 161 -2.08 5.35 -6.65
C TYR A 161 -2.58 4.01 -7.19
N ALA A 162 -3.65 4.06 -7.97
CA ALA A 162 -4.13 2.96 -8.78
C ALA A 162 -3.37 2.90 -10.12
N PHE A 163 -3.01 1.72 -10.58
CA PHE A 163 -2.25 1.53 -11.82
C PHE A 163 -2.66 0.25 -12.56
N ILE A 164 -2.31 0.18 -13.83
CA ILE A 164 -2.71 -0.91 -14.72
C ILE A 164 -1.81 -2.12 -14.51
N LYS A 165 -2.37 -3.21 -13.98
CA LYS A 165 -1.67 -4.48 -13.75
C LYS A 165 -1.72 -5.40 -14.96
N ARG A 166 -2.85 -5.41 -15.69
CA ARG A 166 -3.03 -6.21 -16.91
C ARG A 166 -3.84 -5.42 -17.94
N ILE A 167 -3.53 -5.67 -19.20
CA ILE A 167 -4.32 -5.25 -20.35
C ILE A 167 -4.67 -6.53 -21.10
N LYS A 168 -5.96 -6.76 -21.31
CA LYS A 168 -6.46 -7.93 -22.05
C LYS A 168 -6.15 -7.78 -23.53
N GLU A 169 -5.61 -8.81 -24.17
CA GLU A 169 -5.32 -8.78 -25.61
C GLU A 169 -6.58 -8.53 -26.44
N ASN A 170 -6.44 -7.80 -27.54
CA ASN A 170 -7.52 -7.41 -28.46
C ASN A 170 -8.63 -6.54 -27.83
N SER A 171 -8.48 -6.09 -26.59
CA SER A 171 -9.41 -5.20 -25.91
C SER A 171 -9.37 -3.76 -26.44
N ILE A 172 -10.25 -2.91 -25.91
CA ILE A 172 -10.25 -1.46 -26.22
C ILE A 172 -8.91 -0.84 -25.80
N MET A 173 -8.42 -1.18 -24.61
CA MET A 173 -7.22 -0.56 -24.06
C MET A 173 -5.92 -1.13 -24.63
N ASP A 174 -5.94 -2.38 -25.11
CA ASP A 174 -4.83 -2.97 -25.88
C ASP A 174 -4.56 -2.22 -27.19
N LYS A 175 -5.63 -1.73 -27.83
CA LYS A 175 -5.56 -0.92 -29.06
C LYS A 175 -5.14 0.53 -28.78
N CYS A 176 -4.99 0.94 -27.53
CA CYS A 176 -4.62 2.30 -27.15
C CYS A 176 -3.08 2.42 -26.98
N PRO A 177 -2.35 3.04 -27.92
CA PRO A 177 -0.89 3.02 -27.92
C PRO A 177 -0.26 3.87 -26.80
N LEU A 178 -1.02 4.77 -26.19
CA LEU A 178 -0.54 5.66 -25.12
C LEU A 178 -0.64 5.03 -23.74
N VAL A 179 -1.32 3.89 -23.61
CA VAL A 179 -1.52 3.18 -22.35
C VAL A 179 -0.66 1.92 -22.31
N SER A 180 -0.06 1.66 -21.16
CA SER A 180 0.88 0.55 -20.95
C SER A 180 0.74 -0.02 -19.55
N LEU A 181 1.25 -1.24 -19.36
CA LEU A 181 1.36 -1.83 -18.02
C LEU A 181 2.18 -0.94 -17.09
N GLY A 182 1.73 -0.80 -15.85
CA GLY A 182 2.35 0.02 -14.82
C GLY A 182 1.99 1.49 -14.87
N ASP A 183 1.25 1.93 -15.88
CA ASP A 183 0.74 3.30 -15.91
C ASP A 183 -0.20 3.56 -14.72
N HIS A 184 0.10 4.60 -13.94
CA HIS A 184 -0.78 5.10 -12.89
C HIS A 184 -1.93 5.90 -13.51
N ILE A 185 -3.17 5.56 -13.18
CA ILE A 185 -4.35 6.26 -13.65
C ILE A 185 -4.56 7.50 -12.77
N GLU A 186 -4.14 8.66 -13.27
CA GLU A 186 -4.15 9.91 -12.52
C GLU A 186 -5.52 10.61 -12.59
N LYS A 187 -6.16 10.61 -13.78
CA LYS A 187 -7.46 11.28 -13.99
C LYS A 187 -8.34 10.54 -15.00
N ILE A 188 -9.65 10.64 -14.80
CA ILE A 188 -10.69 10.30 -15.79
C ILE A 188 -11.59 11.54 -15.96
N ASP A 189 -11.78 11.99 -17.19
CA ASP A 189 -12.56 13.20 -17.54
C ASP A 189 -12.20 14.42 -16.67
N GLY A 190 -10.90 14.60 -16.43
CA GLY A 190 -10.36 15.68 -15.61
C GLY A 190 -10.51 15.51 -14.09
N LYS A 191 -11.31 14.54 -13.61
CA LYS A 191 -11.42 14.20 -12.18
C LYS A 191 -10.17 13.48 -11.73
N SER A 192 -9.48 14.02 -10.73
CA SER A 192 -8.31 13.37 -10.12
C SER A 192 -8.72 12.13 -9.33
N LEU A 193 -7.91 11.08 -9.48
CA LEU A 193 -8.06 9.79 -8.82
C LEU A 193 -6.90 9.51 -7.85
N VAL A 194 -6.08 10.51 -7.56
CA VAL A 194 -5.06 10.42 -6.52
C VAL A 194 -5.76 10.27 -5.17
N GLY A 195 -5.38 9.25 -4.42
CA GLY A 195 -6.00 8.86 -3.16
C GLY A 195 -7.13 7.83 -3.30
N CYS A 196 -7.63 7.58 -4.51
CA CYS A 196 -8.63 6.54 -4.75
C CYS A 196 -7.98 5.14 -4.70
N ARG A 197 -8.73 4.18 -4.17
CA ARG A 197 -8.39 2.75 -4.23
C ARG A 197 -8.69 2.18 -5.62
N HIS A 198 -8.04 1.09 -5.98
CA HIS A 198 -8.21 0.43 -7.29
C HIS A 198 -9.67 0.11 -7.63
N PHE A 199 -10.48 -0.27 -6.64
CA PHE A 199 -11.89 -0.64 -6.84
C PHE A 199 -12.76 0.57 -7.16
N GLU A 200 -12.46 1.75 -6.62
CA GLU A 200 -13.15 3.00 -6.96
C GLU A 200 -12.84 3.42 -8.38
N VAL A 201 -11.57 3.26 -8.79
CA VAL A 201 -11.12 3.55 -10.16
C VAL A 201 -11.75 2.56 -11.15
N ALA A 202 -11.75 1.26 -10.83
CA ALA A 202 -12.37 0.22 -11.65
C ALA A 202 -13.88 0.44 -11.80
N LYS A 203 -14.57 0.78 -10.70
CA LYS A 203 -15.99 1.13 -10.72
C LYS A 203 -16.26 2.33 -11.62
N MET A 204 -15.48 3.40 -11.50
CA MET A 204 -15.65 4.59 -12.35
C MET A 204 -15.51 4.27 -13.83
N LEU A 205 -14.51 3.45 -14.21
CA LEU A 205 -14.34 3.00 -15.59
C LEU A 205 -15.47 2.10 -16.08
N LYS A 206 -16.01 1.26 -15.20
CA LYS A 206 -17.16 0.38 -15.48
C LYS A 206 -18.44 1.19 -15.71
N GLU A 207 -18.66 2.26 -14.96
CA GLU A 207 -19.85 3.14 -15.02
C GLU A 207 -19.88 4.06 -16.24
N ILE A 208 -18.76 4.27 -16.95
CA ILE A 208 -18.75 5.03 -18.21
C ILE A 208 -19.73 4.40 -19.20
N GLN A 209 -20.59 5.21 -19.81
CA GLN A 209 -21.64 4.74 -20.70
C GLN A 209 -21.03 4.20 -22.01
N LYS A 210 -21.46 3.00 -22.41
CA LYS A 210 -21.09 2.42 -23.71
C LYS A 210 -21.52 3.35 -24.86
N GLY A 211 -20.62 3.54 -25.82
CA GLY A 211 -20.77 4.44 -26.96
C GLY A 211 -20.26 5.86 -26.72
N THR A 212 -19.84 6.20 -25.50
CA THR A 212 -19.25 7.53 -25.19
C THR A 212 -17.73 7.52 -25.27
N THR A 213 -17.16 8.69 -25.48
CA THR A 213 -15.72 8.94 -25.40
C THR A 213 -15.41 9.61 -24.07
N PHE A 214 -14.37 9.14 -23.40
CA PHE A 214 -13.85 9.72 -22.16
C PHE A 214 -12.35 10.00 -22.32
N THR A 215 -11.85 10.94 -21.54
CA THR A 215 -10.41 11.25 -21.47
C THR A 215 -9.81 10.52 -20.29
N ILE A 216 -8.70 9.80 -20.52
CA ILE A 216 -7.91 9.19 -19.46
C ILE A 216 -6.51 9.82 -19.45
N ARG A 217 -6.09 10.25 -18.26
CA ARG A 217 -4.74 10.74 -18.02
C ARG A 217 -4.01 9.73 -17.16
N VAL A 218 -2.89 9.25 -17.68
CA VAL A 218 -2.03 8.28 -17.00
C VAL A 218 -0.62 8.81 -16.81
N VAL A 219 0.12 8.30 -15.85
CA VAL A 219 1.54 8.62 -15.60
C VAL A 219 2.34 7.34 -15.72
N GLU A 220 3.22 7.27 -16.72
CA GLU A 220 4.08 6.10 -16.88
C GLU A 220 5.20 6.06 -15.83
N PRO A 221 5.67 4.88 -15.39
CA PRO A 221 6.87 4.79 -14.59
C PRO A 221 8.09 5.25 -15.39
N MET A 222 9.03 5.95 -14.73
CA MET A 222 10.28 6.34 -15.37
C MET A 222 11.02 5.10 -15.89
N LYS A 223 11.37 5.14 -17.17
CA LYS A 223 12.16 4.10 -17.82
C LYS A 223 13.64 4.45 -17.72
N SER A 224 14.48 3.46 -17.46
CA SER A 224 15.94 3.62 -17.54
C SER A 224 16.32 4.08 -18.95
N GLY A 225 16.97 5.24 -19.08
CA GLY A 225 17.61 5.69 -20.33
C GLY A 225 18.79 4.81 -20.78
N PHE A 226 19.19 3.85 -19.94
CA PHE A 226 20.29 2.91 -20.16
C PHE A 226 19.80 1.48 -20.44
N SER A 227 18.75 1.31 -21.25
CA SER A 227 18.25 -0.02 -21.65
C SER A 227 19.29 -0.92 -22.36
N PHE A 228 20.53 -0.44 -22.56
CA PHE A 228 21.62 -1.11 -23.26
C PHE A 228 22.83 -1.49 -22.41
N VAL A 229 22.88 -1.17 -21.11
CA VAL A 229 23.97 -1.66 -20.24
C VAL A 229 23.41 -2.70 -19.30
N GLU A 230 23.17 -3.88 -19.86
CA GLU A 230 22.98 -5.10 -19.12
C GLU A 230 24.26 -5.34 -18.29
N GLN A 231 24.25 -4.92 -17.02
CA GLN A 231 25.22 -5.41 -16.05
C GLN A 231 24.96 -6.91 -15.96
N LYS A 232 25.76 -7.69 -16.70
CA LYS A 232 25.82 -9.15 -16.56
C LYS A 232 25.94 -9.44 -15.07
N GLN A 233 24.83 -9.86 -14.46
CA GLN A 233 24.90 -10.54 -13.18
C GLN A 233 25.86 -11.69 -13.40
N SER A 234 27.01 -11.59 -12.73
CA SER A 234 28.00 -12.65 -12.73
C SER A 234 27.26 -13.87 -12.20
N LYS A 235 27.10 -14.91 -13.02
CA LYS A 235 26.67 -16.24 -12.58
C LYS A 235 27.68 -16.71 -11.52
N LYS A 236 27.46 -16.34 -10.26
CA LYS A 236 28.04 -17.02 -9.12
C LYS A 236 27.14 -18.21 -8.83
N GLY A 237 27.78 -19.37 -8.81
CA GLY A 237 27.14 -20.67 -8.79
C GLY A 237 26.06 -20.78 -7.73
N SER A 238 24.99 -21.47 -8.12
CA SER A 238 24.05 -22.12 -7.22
C SER A 238 24.87 -22.90 -6.19
N SER A 239 24.99 -22.32 -5.00
CA SER A 239 25.46 -23.02 -3.82
C SER A 239 24.23 -23.18 -2.94
N ASN A 240 23.83 -24.44 -2.79
CA ASN A 240 22.83 -24.97 -1.87
C ASN A 240 21.91 -23.92 -1.22
N ILE A 241 20.71 -23.82 -1.80
CA ILE A 241 19.50 -23.24 -1.21
C ILE A 241 19.32 -23.88 0.18
N GLY A 242 19.86 -23.20 1.19
CA GLY A 242 19.29 -23.24 2.53
C GLY A 242 17.86 -22.74 2.41
N SER A 243 16.96 -23.32 3.20
CA SER A 243 15.53 -23.02 3.21
C SER A 243 15.23 -21.53 3.43
N GLY A 244 15.33 -20.72 2.36
CA GLY A 244 14.96 -19.30 2.28
C GLY A 244 13.45 -19.10 2.29
N LYS A 245 12.77 -19.83 3.18
CA LYS A 245 11.32 -19.89 3.28
C LYS A 245 10.71 -18.76 4.10
N GLN A 246 11.50 -17.85 4.64
CA GLN A 246 10.96 -16.77 5.47
C GLN A 246 10.70 -15.52 4.63
N THR A 247 9.52 -14.95 4.82
CA THR A 247 9.09 -13.69 4.22
C THR A 247 8.67 -12.72 5.32
N LEU A 248 8.97 -11.44 5.12
CA LEU A 248 8.37 -10.36 5.86
C LEU A 248 6.99 -10.09 5.27
N ARG A 249 5.95 -10.36 6.06
CA ARG A 249 4.58 -10.06 5.72
C ARG A 249 4.20 -8.67 6.21
N LEU A 250 3.86 -7.80 5.28
CA LEU A 250 3.30 -6.48 5.49
C LEU A 250 1.78 -6.61 5.58
N ARG A 251 1.18 -5.94 6.56
CA ARG A 251 -0.27 -5.94 6.77
C ARG A 251 -0.78 -4.51 6.76
N SER A 252 -1.97 -4.30 6.23
CA SER A 252 -2.68 -3.02 6.30
C SER A 252 -3.11 -2.67 7.73
N THR A 253 -3.37 -3.70 8.55
CA THR A 253 -3.68 -3.56 9.97
C THR A 253 -2.79 -4.49 10.81
N GLY A 254 -2.08 -3.93 11.79
CA GLY A 254 -1.18 -4.66 12.69
C GLY A 254 0.30 -4.65 12.29
N PRO A 255 1.18 -5.22 13.13
CA PRO A 255 2.63 -5.21 12.89
C PRO A 255 3.04 -6.21 11.80
N ALA A 256 4.11 -5.90 11.07
CA ALA A 256 4.74 -6.86 10.17
C ALA A 256 5.29 -8.08 10.92
N THR A 257 5.11 -9.26 10.33
CA THR A 257 5.49 -10.56 10.89
C THR A 257 6.41 -11.29 9.94
N VAL A 258 7.39 -12.05 10.48
CA VAL A 258 8.18 -12.98 9.66
C VAL A 258 7.43 -14.30 9.65
N GLU A 259 7.05 -14.76 8.46
CA GLU A 259 6.24 -15.97 8.26
C GLU A 259 6.94 -16.91 7.27
N ASP A 260 6.73 -18.21 7.45
CA ASP A 260 7.16 -19.20 6.48
C ASP A 260 6.24 -19.16 5.25
N VAL A 261 6.81 -19.31 4.06
CA VAL A 261 6.06 -19.37 2.80
C VAL A 261 5.18 -20.61 2.80
N ASP A 262 3.87 -20.40 2.80
CA ASP A 262 2.87 -21.44 2.61
C ASP A 262 2.40 -21.46 1.16
N ASP A 263 2.91 -22.44 0.40
CA ASP A 263 2.58 -22.62 -1.02
C ASP A 263 1.07 -22.80 -1.26
N SER A 264 0.33 -23.38 -0.31
CA SER A 264 -1.12 -23.58 -0.44
C SER A 264 -1.87 -22.24 -0.33
N SER A 265 -1.42 -21.37 0.59
CA SER A 265 -1.96 -20.03 0.74
C SER A 265 -1.72 -19.18 -0.51
N ASN A 266 -0.52 -19.25 -1.09
CA ASN A 266 -0.18 -18.50 -2.30
C ASN A 266 -1.06 -18.90 -3.49
N LEU A 267 -1.26 -20.21 -3.70
CA LEU A 267 -2.15 -20.71 -4.74
C LEU A 267 -3.61 -20.27 -4.54
N ALA A 268 -4.08 -20.26 -3.29
CA ALA A 268 -5.43 -19.79 -2.97
C ALA A 268 -5.59 -18.29 -3.26
N ILE A 269 -4.61 -17.48 -2.84
CA ILE A 269 -4.59 -16.03 -3.07
C ILE A 269 -4.60 -15.71 -4.56
N ASP A 270 -3.81 -16.44 -5.36
CA ASP A 270 -3.78 -16.27 -6.81
C ASP A 270 -5.14 -16.63 -7.43
N LYS A 271 -5.78 -17.71 -6.97
CA LYS A 271 -7.10 -18.12 -7.46
C LYS A 271 -8.19 -17.10 -7.08
N ILE A 272 -8.18 -16.61 -5.84
CA ILE A 272 -9.08 -15.56 -5.36
C ILE A 272 -8.88 -14.28 -6.19
N ASN A 273 -7.64 -13.89 -6.47
CA ASN A 273 -7.36 -12.76 -7.34
C ASN A 273 -7.89 -12.95 -8.77
N GLY A 274 -7.81 -14.16 -9.33
CA GLY A 274 -8.43 -14.46 -10.62
C GLY A 274 -9.94 -14.29 -10.61
N LEU A 275 -10.61 -14.69 -9.52
CA LEU A 275 -12.05 -14.47 -9.34
C LEU A 275 -12.38 -12.96 -9.22
N LEU A 276 -11.63 -12.21 -8.42
CA LEU A 276 -11.80 -10.75 -8.27
C LEU A 276 -11.59 -10.00 -9.58
N GLU A 277 -10.62 -10.44 -10.38
CA GLU A 277 -10.32 -9.89 -11.68
C GLU A 277 -11.47 -10.12 -12.66
N SER A 278 -12.03 -11.34 -12.68
CA SER A 278 -13.19 -11.67 -13.51
C SER A 278 -14.43 -10.87 -13.11
N PHE A 279 -14.69 -10.74 -11.81
CA PHE A 279 -15.92 -10.12 -11.30
C PHE A 279 -15.88 -8.58 -11.37
N MET A 280 -14.74 -7.96 -11.06
CA MET A 280 -14.63 -6.51 -10.89
C MET A 280 -13.51 -5.84 -11.69
N GLY A 281 -12.65 -6.60 -12.36
CA GLY A 281 -11.48 -6.05 -13.06
C GLY A 281 -10.42 -5.50 -12.10
N ILE A 282 -10.35 -6.02 -10.87
CA ILE A 282 -9.33 -5.63 -9.89
C ILE A 282 -8.41 -6.81 -9.55
N ASN A 283 -7.22 -6.49 -9.06
CA ASN A 283 -6.33 -7.46 -8.45
C ASN A 283 -5.76 -6.85 -7.17
N ASP A 284 -6.07 -7.45 -6.03
CA ASP A 284 -5.70 -6.95 -4.71
C ASP A 284 -5.23 -8.13 -3.85
N THR A 285 -3.91 -8.26 -3.74
CA THR A 285 -3.29 -9.32 -2.97
C THR A 285 -3.60 -9.22 -1.47
N GLU A 286 -3.76 -8.02 -0.91
CA GLU A 286 -4.11 -7.86 0.50
C GLU A 286 -5.54 -8.30 0.77
N LEU A 287 -6.50 -7.88 -0.08
CA LEU A 287 -7.89 -8.33 0.00
C LEU A 287 -8.00 -9.84 -0.17
N ALA A 288 -7.35 -10.40 -1.19
CA ALA A 288 -7.36 -11.84 -1.46
C ALA A 288 -6.79 -12.63 -0.27
N GLN A 289 -5.74 -12.11 0.37
CA GLN A 289 -5.18 -12.69 1.58
C GLN A 289 -6.13 -12.61 2.78
N GLN A 290 -6.85 -11.49 2.97
CA GLN A 290 -7.85 -11.36 4.02
C GLN A 290 -8.99 -12.37 3.84
N ILE A 291 -9.44 -12.56 2.59
CA ILE A 291 -10.46 -13.55 2.22
C ILE A 291 -9.96 -14.97 2.56
N TRP A 292 -8.71 -15.30 2.20
CA TRP A 292 -8.08 -16.57 2.56
C TRP A 292 -7.98 -16.77 4.08
N ASP A 293 -7.44 -15.80 4.81
CA ASP A 293 -7.22 -15.90 6.26
C ASP A 293 -8.54 -16.09 7.04
N MET A 294 -9.64 -15.54 6.52
CA MET A 294 -10.99 -15.68 7.06
C MET A 294 -11.55 -17.08 6.76
N GLY A 295 -11.48 -17.51 5.50
CA GLY A 295 -12.06 -18.78 5.07
C GLY A 295 -11.28 -20.02 5.50
N ASN A 296 -9.95 -19.94 5.60
CA ASN A 296 -9.11 -21.10 5.93
C ASN A 296 -9.47 -21.70 7.30
N LYS A 297 -9.94 -20.87 8.24
CA LYS A 297 -10.34 -21.26 9.60
C LYS A 297 -11.75 -21.85 9.69
N LEU A 298 -12.52 -21.83 8.61
CA LEU A 298 -13.91 -22.26 8.56
C LEU A 298 -14.02 -23.57 7.79
N ASP A 299 -15.08 -24.33 8.06
CA ASP A 299 -15.28 -25.67 7.47
C ASP A 299 -16.52 -25.77 6.59
N ASN A 300 -17.35 -24.72 6.53
CA ASN A 300 -18.56 -24.73 5.72
C ASN A 300 -18.81 -23.37 5.04
N PRO A 301 -19.48 -23.37 3.87
CA PRO A 301 -19.74 -22.16 3.08
C PRO A 301 -20.65 -21.15 3.78
N SER A 302 -21.60 -21.63 4.61
CA SER A 302 -22.55 -20.74 5.30
C SER A 302 -21.86 -19.86 6.34
N ASP A 303 -20.95 -20.44 7.12
CA ASP A 303 -20.16 -19.69 8.09
C ASP A 303 -19.22 -18.70 7.41
N PHE A 304 -18.68 -19.08 6.23
CA PHE A 304 -17.86 -18.18 5.43
C PHE A 304 -18.66 -16.99 4.89
N ALA A 305 -19.85 -17.23 4.33
CA ALA A 305 -20.74 -16.15 3.90
C ALA A 305 -21.09 -15.21 5.07
N MET A 306 -21.42 -15.77 6.23
CA MET A 306 -21.67 -14.99 7.43
C MET A 306 -20.44 -14.21 7.91
N ALA A 307 -19.23 -14.75 7.74
CA ALA A 307 -17.98 -14.07 8.11
C ALA A 307 -17.69 -12.89 7.17
N ILE A 308 -17.90 -13.07 5.86
CA ILE A 308 -17.82 -11.96 4.89
C ILE A 308 -18.83 -10.87 5.25
N ASP A 309 -20.07 -11.23 5.53
CA ASP A 309 -21.14 -10.29 5.89
C ASP A 309 -20.88 -9.49 7.18
N LYS A 310 -20.11 -10.06 8.10
CA LYS A 310 -19.72 -9.40 9.36
C LYS A 310 -18.46 -8.56 9.24
N SER A 311 -17.80 -8.58 8.08
CA SER A 311 -16.54 -7.89 7.83
C SER A 311 -16.71 -6.69 6.90
N GLU A 312 -15.67 -5.87 6.79
CA GLU A 312 -15.59 -4.77 5.82
C GLU A 312 -15.65 -5.25 4.36
N ILE A 313 -15.43 -6.56 4.12
CA ILE A 313 -15.53 -7.17 2.79
C ILE A 313 -16.98 -7.11 2.26
N LYS A 314 -17.97 -7.02 3.14
CA LYS A 314 -19.37 -6.83 2.75
C LYS A 314 -19.59 -5.56 1.91
N ASP A 315 -18.80 -4.51 2.14
CA ASP A 315 -18.96 -3.24 1.44
C ASP A 315 -18.65 -3.34 -0.06
N PHE A 316 -17.97 -4.42 -0.48
CA PHE A 316 -17.76 -4.74 -1.89
C PHE A 316 -19.03 -5.25 -2.59
N GLY A 317 -20.06 -5.65 -1.85
CA GLY A 317 -21.36 -6.03 -2.40
C GLY A 317 -21.31 -7.30 -3.27
N PHE A 318 -20.52 -8.29 -2.85
CA PHE A 318 -20.44 -9.58 -3.53
C PHE A 318 -21.80 -10.30 -3.56
N ALA A 319 -22.16 -10.85 -4.72
CA ALA A 319 -23.33 -11.71 -4.85
C ALA A 319 -23.09 -13.08 -4.20
N ASP A 320 -24.15 -13.74 -3.73
CA ASP A 320 -24.05 -15.05 -3.06
C ASP A 320 -23.29 -16.08 -3.91
N ASP A 321 -23.59 -16.14 -5.22
CA ASP A 321 -22.90 -17.04 -6.17
C ASP A 321 -21.38 -16.81 -6.19
N PHE A 322 -20.96 -15.53 -6.14
CA PHE A 322 -19.54 -15.18 -6.11
C PHE A 322 -18.89 -15.55 -4.77
N VAL A 323 -19.61 -15.40 -3.66
CA VAL A 323 -19.15 -15.85 -2.34
C VAL A 323 -18.97 -17.37 -2.32
N PHE A 324 -19.85 -18.13 -3.00
CA PHE A 324 -19.67 -19.57 -3.19
C PHE A 324 -18.44 -19.91 -4.03
N ASP A 325 -18.17 -19.17 -5.11
CA ASP A 325 -16.96 -19.37 -5.92
C ASP A 325 -15.67 -19.11 -5.12
N LEU A 326 -15.66 -18.06 -4.29
CA LEU A 326 -14.54 -17.76 -3.37
C LEU A 326 -14.33 -18.91 -2.37
N TRP A 327 -15.42 -19.41 -1.77
CA TRP A 327 -15.36 -20.57 -0.88
C TRP A 327 -14.82 -21.82 -1.59
N GLY A 328 -15.26 -22.06 -2.83
CA GLY A 328 -14.77 -23.15 -3.68
C GLY A 328 -13.25 -23.08 -3.84
N ALA A 329 -12.72 -21.91 -4.19
CA ALA A 329 -11.27 -21.70 -4.31
C ALA A 329 -10.52 -21.98 -3.00
N ILE A 330 -11.06 -21.54 -1.85
CA ILE A 330 -10.46 -21.79 -0.53
C ILE A 330 -10.49 -23.29 -0.19
N SER A 331 -11.63 -23.95 -0.39
CA SER A 331 -11.81 -25.38 -0.10
C SER A 331 -10.92 -26.26 -0.98
N ASP A 332 -10.75 -25.90 -2.25
CA ASP A 332 -9.88 -26.63 -3.17
C ASP A 332 -8.40 -26.47 -2.76
N ALA A 333 -7.98 -25.28 -2.31
CA ALA A 333 -6.65 -25.07 -1.75
C ALA A 333 -6.43 -25.88 -0.47
N LYS A 334 -7.37 -25.85 0.48
CA LYS A 334 -7.32 -26.61 1.74
C LYS A 334 -7.20 -28.12 1.52
N SER A 335 -7.89 -28.63 0.50
CA SER A 335 -7.87 -30.06 0.17
C SER A 335 -6.70 -30.48 -0.74
N GLY A 336 -5.79 -29.56 -1.07
CA GLY A 336 -4.64 -29.83 -1.94
C GLY A 336 -5.03 -30.15 -3.38
N ARG A 337 -6.25 -29.79 -3.80
CA ARG A 337 -6.76 -30.03 -5.16
C ARG A 337 -6.30 -28.97 -6.17
N LEU A 338 -5.78 -27.83 -5.71
CA LEU A 338 -5.20 -26.81 -6.58
C LEU A 338 -3.77 -27.18 -6.99
N ASN A 339 -3.54 -27.36 -8.29
CA ASN A 339 -2.20 -27.50 -8.86
C ASN A 339 -1.73 -26.19 -9.50
N LYS A 340 -0.41 -25.99 -9.62
CA LYS A 340 0.20 -24.84 -10.31
C LYS A 340 -0.26 -24.68 -11.78
N SER A 341 -0.76 -25.75 -12.40
CA SER A 341 -1.36 -25.75 -13.74
C SER A 341 -2.72 -25.04 -13.79
N ASP A 342 -3.54 -25.18 -12.75
CA ASP A 342 -4.93 -24.69 -12.74
C ASP A 342 -5.00 -23.16 -12.56
N VAL A 343 -3.91 -22.56 -12.06
CA VAL A 343 -3.72 -21.11 -11.97
C VAL A 343 -3.26 -20.53 -13.31
N LYS A 344 -2.45 -21.28 -14.08
CA LYS A 344 -2.00 -20.87 -15.41
C LYS A 344 -3.12 -20.87 -16.43
N ASP A 345 -3.93 -21.93 -16.49
CA ASP A 345 -5.04 -22.01 -17.45
C ASP A 345 -6.12 -20.96 -17.18
N PHE A 346 -6.34 -20.60 -15.91
CA PHE A 346 -7.25 -19.49 -15.58
C PHE A 346 -6.65 -18.12 -15.91
N SER A 347 -5.33 -17.98 -15.99
CA SER A 347 -4.68 -16.75 -16.44
C SER A 347 -4.53 -16.65 -17.97
N GLU A 348 -4.54 -17.78 -18.68
CA GLU A 348 -4.38 -17.87 -20.15
C GLU A 348 -5.71 -17.91 -20.90
N GLN A 349 -6.85 -18.16 -20.24
CA GLN A 349 -8.19 -18.04 -20.84
C GLN A 349 -8.71 -16.59 -20.97
N PHE A 350 -7.89 -15.57 -20.65
CA PHE A 350 -8.29 -14.17 -20.68
C PHE A 350 -7.33 -13.26 -21.44
#